data_AF-A0A1S9CUE1-F1
#
_entry.id   AF-A0A1S9CUE1-F1
#
_cell.length_a   1.000
_cell.length_b   1.000
_cell.length_c   1.000
_cell.angle_alpha   90.00
_cell.angle_beta   90.00
_cell.angle_gamma   90.00
#
_symmetry.space_group_name_H-M   'P 1'
#
loop_
_entity.id
_entity.type
_entity.pdbx_description
1 polymer ?
#
loop_
_entity_poly.entity_id
_entity_poly.type
_entity_poly.pdbx_seq_one_letter_code
_entity_poly.pdbx_strand_id
1 'polypeptide(L)'
;MLNKIKIYTKGEVYTFLGKIKDIWGEVGKYDIFVRPSRSFIVNFEHVNWEDKNKITVGDTQINIGRIYKEETLDRYKQFLRVRR
;
A
#
# COMPACT_ATOMS: atom_id res chain seq x y z
N MET A 1 -15.87 -12.70 5.57
CA MET A 1 -16.78 -11.74 4.92
C MET A 1 -16.07 -11.10 3.74
N LEU A 2 -16.73 -11.03 2.59
CA LEU A 2 -16.23 -10.26 1.43
C LEU A 2 -16.52 -8.79 1.66
N ASN A 3 -15.62 -7.92 1.22
CA ASN A 3 -15.76 -6.47 1.27
C ASN A 3 -15.74 -5.90 -0.15
N LYS A 4 -16.37 -4.74 -0.34
CA LYS A 4 -16.23 -3.97 -1.57
C LYS A 4 -14.83 -3.36 -1.62
N ILE A 5 -14.00 -3.85 -2.53
CA ILE A 5 -12.63 -3.39 -2.76
C ILE A 5 -12.63 -2.42 -3.93
N LYS A 6 -11.86 -1.35 -3.82
CA LYS A 6 -11.58 -0.39 -4.89
C LYS A 6 -10.09 -0.43 -5.22
N ILE A 7 -9.76 -0.53 -6.50
CA ILE A 7 -8.41 -0.32 -7.03
C ILE A 7 -8.41 1.03 -7.73
N TYR A 8 -7.54 1.92 -7.27
CA TYR A 8 -7.33 3.23 -7.87
C TYR A 8 -6.12 3.15 -8.81
N THR A 9 -6.32 3.50 -10.07
CA THR A 9 -5.26 3.69 -11.07
C THR A 9 -5.21 5.17 -11.46
N LYS A 10 -4.31 5.55 -12.39
CA LYS A 10 -4.15 6.96 -12.81
C LYS A 10 -5.41 7.59 -13.42
N GLY A 11 -6.35 6.82 -13.95
CA GLY A 11 -7.55 7.34 -14.61
C GLY A 11 -8.84 6.59 -14.31
N GLU A 12 -8.76 5.47 -13.61
CA GLU A 12 -9.91 4.57 -13.45
C GLU A 12 -9.98 4.01 -12.03
N VAL A 13 -11.21 3.67 -11.63
CA VAL A 13 -11.48 3.00 -10.36
C VAL A 13 -12.21 1.70 -10.63
N TYR A 14 -11.53 0.59 -10.38
CA TYR A 14 -12.11 -0.75 -10.50
C TYR A 14 -12.69 -1.17 -9.16
N THR A 15 -13.88 -1.76 -9.18
CA THR A 15 -14.59 -2.14 -7.96
C THR A 15 -15.08 -3.58 -8.04
N PHE A 16 -14.77 -4.39 -7.02
CA PHE A 16 -15.20 -5.79 -6.95
C PHE A 16 -15.35 -6.25 -5.49
N LEU A 17 -15.96 -7.42 -5.27
CA LEU A 17 -16.07 -8.03 -3.95
C LEU A 17 -14.87 -8.95 -3.71
N GLY A 18 -14.18 -8.77 -2.58
CA GLY A 18 -12.98 -9.52 -2.26
C GLY A 18 -12.52 -9.36 -0.82
N LYS A 19 -11.34 -9.89 -0.50
CA LYS A 19 -10.67 -9.65 0.78
C LYS A 19 -9.30 -9.05 0.52
N ILE A 20 -8.98 -7.98 1.24
CA ILE A 20 -7.63 -7.37 1.20
C ILE A 20 -6.55 -8.38 1.56
N LYS A 21 -6.82 -9.33 2.47
CA LYS A 21 -5.87 -10.38 2.84
C LYS A 21 -5.49 -11.26 1.65
N ASP A 22 -6.46 -11.65 0.83
CA ASP A 22 -6.25 -12.54 -0.31
C ASP A 22 -5.46 -11.78 -1.40
N ILE A 23 -5.81 -10.51 -1.64
CA ILE A 23 -5.06 -9.62 -2.54
C ILE A 23 -3.61 -9.45 -2.07
N TRP A 24 -3.40 -9.21 -0.77
CA TRP A 24 -2.07 -9.07 -0.19
C TRP A 24 -1.24 -10.35 -0.33
N GLY A 25 -1.86 -11.54 -0.21
CA GLY A 25 -1.19 -12.82 -0.46
C GLY A 25 -0.60 -12.92 -1.87
N GLU A 26 -1.28 -12.32 -2.85
CA GLU A 26 -0.82 -12.31 -4.23
C GLU A 26 0.17 -11.19 -4.55
N VAL A 27 -0.10 -9.96 -4.12
CA VAL A 27 0.70 -8.79 -4.54
C VAL A 27 1.84 -8.49 -3.56
N GLY A 28 1.76 -8.95 -2.31
CA GLY A 28 2.76 -8.68 -1.28
C GLY A 28 4.11 -9.36 -1.54
N LYS A 29 4.18 -10.28 -2.50
CA LYS A 29 5.42 -10.90 -3.00
C LYS A 29 6.27 -9.96 -3.86
N TYR A 30 5.70 -8.86 -4.36
CA TYR A 30 6.45 -7.87 -5.12
C TYR A 30 6.89 -6.72 -4.21
N ASP A 31 8.16 -6.33 -4.32
CA ASP A 31 8.78 -5.30 -3.48
C ASP A 31 8.17 -3.89 -3.64
N ILE A 32 7.43 -3.67 -4.75
CA ILE A 32 6.76 -2.40 -5.01
C ILE A 32 5.48 -2.23 -4.17
N PHE A 33 4.91 -3.29 -3.61
CA PHE A 33 3.68 -3.20 -2.83
C PHE A 33 3.94 -3.27 -1.33
N VAL A 34 3.17 -2.47 -0.58
CA VAL A 34 3.17 -2.48 0.88
C VAL A 34 1.75 -2.34 1.43
N ARG A 35 1.55 -2.88 2.62
CA ARG A 35 0.31 -2.76 3.37
C ARG A 35 0.50 -1.85 4.59
N PRO A 36 0.27 -0.53 4.48
CA PRO A 36 0.47 0.41 5.59
C PRO A 36 -0.63 0.34 6.66
N SER A 37 -1.76 -0.31 6.36
CA SER A 37 -2.86 -0.48 7.30
C SER A 37 -3.72 -1.70 6.95
N ARG A 38 -4.69 -2.01 7.82
CA ARG A 38 -5.64 -3.11 7.55
C ARG A 38 -6.48 -2.89 6.28
N SER A 39 -6.69 -1.64 5.87
CA SER A 39 -7.64 -1.24 4.81
C SER A 39 -6.98 -0.84 3.50
N PHE A 40 -5.65 -0.75 3.43
CA PHE A 40 -4.95 -0.23 2.27
C PHE A 40 -3.77 -1.12 1.88
N ILE A 41 -3.60 -1.30 0.57
CA ILE A 41 -2.37 -1.77 -0.07
C ILE A 41 -1.99 -0.67 -1.06
N VAL A 42 -0.71 -0.31 -1.12
CA VAL A 42 -0.22 0.78 -1.97
C VAL A 42 0.98 0.32 -2.80
N ASN A 43 1.13 0.89 -3.99
CA ASN A 43 2.35 0.78 -4.80
C ASN A 43 3.29 1.94 -4.45
N PHE A 44 4.51 1.64 -4.02
CA PHE A 44 5.54 2.63 -3.68
C PHE A 44 5.91 3.56 -4.83
N GLU A 45 5.74 3.15 -6.09
CA GLU A 45 5.97 4.03 -7.26
C GLU A 45 5.04 5.25 -7.30
N HIS A 46 3.97 5.24 -6.51
CA HIS A 46 2.99 6.31 -6.45
C HIS A 46 2.88 6.93 -5.04
N VAL A 47 3.78 6.54 -4.14
CA VAL A 47 3.83 7.05 -2.77
C VAL A 47 4.75 8.27 -2.71
N ASN A 48 4.23 9.36 -2.17
CA ASN A 48 5.03 10.43 -1.59
C ASN A 48 5.20 10.16 -0.09
N TRP A 49 6.45 9.90 0.34
CA TRP A 49 6.78 9.58 1.72
C TRP A 49 7.29 10.83 2.45
N GLU A 50 6.39 11.50 3.17
CA GLU A 50 6.71 12.76 3.86
C GLU A 50 7.07 12.57 5.34
N ASP A 51 6.53 11.53 6.01
CA ASP A 51 6.71 11.30 7.45
C ASP A 51 6.67 9.81 7.80
N LYS A 52 7.28 9.41 8.91
CA LYS A 52 7.34 8.03 9.42
C LYS A 52 5.98 7.43 9.80
N ASN A 53 4.93 8.26 9.91
CA ASN A 53 3.61 7.85 10.36
C ASN A 53 2.53 7.92 9.27
N LYS A 54 2.83 8.53 8.11
CA LYS A 54 1.85 8.78 7.07
C LYS A 54 2.52 8.69 5.70
N ILE A 55 1.78 8.18 4.74
CA ILE A 55 2.15 8.20 3.33
C ILE A 55 1.05 8.87 2.54
N THR A 56 1.41 9.51 1.44
CA THR A 56 0.47 10.18 0.56
C THR A 56 0.49 9.51 -0.80
N VAL A 57 -0.68 9.19 -1.37
CA VAL A 57 -0.84 8.64 -2.72
C VAL A 57 -1.82 9.52 -3.46
N GLY A 58 -1.34 10.26 -4.47
CA GLY A 58 -2.12 11.36 -5.06
C GLY A 58 -2.52 12.36 -3.97
N ASP A 59 -3.81 12.67 -3.87
CA ASP A 59 -4.35 13.56 -2.82
C ASP A 59 -4.80 12.83 -1.54
N THR A 60 -4.61 11.50 -1.48
CA THR A 60 -5.06 10.69 -0.34
C THR A 60 -3.93 10.49 0.67
N GLN A 61 -4.11 11.01 1.87
CA GLN A 61 -3.22 10.74 3.00
C GLN A 61 -3.66 9.46 3.74
N ILE A 62 -2.71 8.55 3.95
CA ILE A 62 -2.94 7.25 4.62
C ILE A 62 -2.04 7.18 5.86
N ASN A 63 -2.67 7.04 7.03
CA ASN A 63 -1.94 6.80 8.28
C ASN A 63 -1.39 5.37 8.32
N ILE A 64 -0.13 5.23 8.68
CA ILE A 64 0.52 3.93 8.89
C ILE A 64 0.09 3.41 10.27
N GLY A 65 -0.65 2.31 10.27
CA GLY A 65 -1.12 1.67 11.50
C GLY A 65 0.06 1.18 12.35
N ARG A 66 -0.05 1.27 13.68
CA ARG A 66 1.04 0.94 14.62
C ARG A 66 1.71 -0.40 14.33
N ILE A 67 0.93 -1.45 14.10
CA ILE A 67 1.43 -2.81 13.83
C ILE A 67 2.09 -2.96 12.45
N TYR A 68 1.87 -2.02 11.53
CA TYR A 68 2.39 -2.04 10.17
C TYR A 68 3.63 -1.16 10.00
N LYS A 69 3.99 -0.33 10.99
CA LYS A 69 5.04 0.69 10.85
C LYS A 69 6.40 0.11 10.48
N GLU A 70 6.82 -0.94 11.18
CA GLU A 70 8.12 -1.58 10.97
C GLU A 70 8.22 -2.19 9.57
N GLU A 71 7.29 -3.09 9.22
CA GLU A 71 7.23 -3.70 7.89
C GLU A 71 7.15 -2.65 6.77
N THR A 72 6.34 -1.60 6.95
CA THR A 72 6.18 -0.57 5.93
C THR A 72 7.49 0.18 5.70
N LEU A 73 8.18 0.55 6.78
CA LEU A 73 9.45 1.26 6.70
C LEU A 73 10.55 0.38 6.07
N ASP A 74 10.61 -0.90 6.43
CA ASP A 74 11.64 -1.80 5.93
C ASP A 74 11.45 -2.11 4.45
N ARG A 75 10.22 -2.39 4.01
CA ARG A 75 9.90 -2.54 2.59
C ARG A 75 10.21 -1.26 1.80
N TYR A 76 9.94 -0.07 2.35
CA TYR A 76 10.27 1.18 1.68
C TYR A 76 11.78 1.38 1.52
N LYS A 77 12.57 1.08 2.55
CA LYS A 77 14.05 1.11 2.45
C LYS A 77 14.56 0.11 1.40
N GLN A 78 13.98 -1.09 1.34
CA GLN A 78 14.34 -2.09 0.31
C GLN A 78 14.01 -1.58 -1.09
N PHE A 79 12.81 -1.03 -1.30
CA PHE A 79 12.40 -0.42 -2.57
C PHE A 79 13.39 0.66 -3.04
N LEU A 80 13.84 1.55 -2.14
CA LEU A 80 14.83 2.58 -2.45
C LEU A 80 16.23 2.02 -2.78
N ARG A 81 16.60 0.86 -2.22
CA ARG A 81 17.89 0.21 -2.51
C ARG A 81 17.92 -0.44 -3.90
N VAL A 82 16.82 -1.07 -4.31
CA VAL A 82 16.72 -1.76 -5.61
C VAL A 82 16.69 -0.78 -6.79
N ARG A 83 16.26 0.47 -6.57
CA ARG A 83 16.16 1.51 -7.61
C ARG A 83 17.33 2.51 -7.65
N ARG A 84 18.34 2.34 -6.80
CA ARG A 84 19.62 3.05 -6.91
C ARG A 84 20.61 2.21 -7.69
#